data_AF-A0A9Q9IMX2-F1
#
_entry.id   AF-A0A9Q9IMX2-F1
#
_cell.length_a   1.000
_cell.length_b   1.000
_cell.length_c   1.000
_cell.angle_alpha   90.00
_cell.angle_beta   90.00
_cell.angle_gamma   90.00
#
_symmetry.space_group_name_H-M   'P 1'
#
loop_
_entity.id
_entity.type
_entity.pdbx_description
1 polymer ?
#
loop_
_entity_poly.entity_id
_entity_poly.type
_entity_poly.pdbx_seq_one_letter_code
_entity_poly.pdbx_strand_id
1 'polypeptide(L)'
;MAARRQSTHELDAEERNAMSDSTFAFPRLRKEPLNDASHVRNAIARFDQVRDASDEERAEAFRRIKRAAKRHGVEMTETRWQDLGKPTATKKSSDKPRTPTKSQRNQPRSERSRDDLYAEAKRRNIQGRSTMTKADLIRALQSK
;
A
#
# COMPACT_ATOMS: atom_id res chain seq x y z
N MET A 1 14.88 21.99 -18.83
CA MET A 1 14.18 20.77 -19.31
C MET A 1 14.16 19.77 -18.15
N ALA A 2 12.99 19.53 -17.55
CA ALA A 2 12.88 18.67 -16.38
C ALA A 2 13.02 17.19 -16.80
N ALA A 3 14.02 16.51 -16.24
CA ALA A 3 14.17 15.07 -16.38
C ALA A 3 13.00 14.38 -15.68
N ARG A 4 12.01 13.96 -16.49
CA ARG A 4 10.90 13.12 -16.08
C ARG A 4 11.49 11.79 -15.63
N ARG A 5 11.56 11.57 -14.32
CA ARG A 5 11.97 10.29 -13.73
C ARG A 5 10.98 9.25 -14.24
N GLN A 6 11.39 8.44 -15.19
CA GLN A 6 10.57 7.34 -15.70
C GLN A 6 10.43 6.34 -14.54
N SER A 7 9.26 6.38 -13.89
CA SER A 7 8.80 5.29 -13.04
C SER A 7 8.76 4.05 -13.94
N THR A 8 9.64 3.07 -13.69
CA THR A 8 9.88 1.88 -14.54
C THR A 8 8.70 0.90 -14.64
N HIS A 9 7.47 1.35 -14.43
CA HIS A 9 6.24 0.56 -14.37
C HIS A 9 5.01 1.27 -14.96
N GLU A 10 5.17 2.36 -15.71
CA GLU A 10 4.04 2.98 -16.43
C GLU A 10 4.27 2.82 -17.94
N LEU A 11 3.38 2.07 -18.59
CA LEU A 11 3.33 1.98 -20.05
C LEU A 11 2.84 3.31 -20.62
N ASP A 12 3.48 3.79 -21.69
CA ASP A 12 3.05 5.01 -22.36
C ASP A 12 1.70 4.77 -23.10
N ALA A 13 1.00 5.84 -23.47
CA ALA A 13 -0.35 5.75 -24.04
C ALA A 13 -0.37 5.02 -25.38
N GLU A 14 0.68 5.17 -26.18
CA GLU A 14 0.85 4.52 -27.48
C GLU A 14 1.06 3.00 -27.33
N GLU A 15 1.93 2.59 -26.40
CA GLU A 15 2.12 1.18 -26.04
C GLU A 15 0.81 0.59 -25.51
N ARG A 16 0.04 1.38 -24.73
CA ARG A 16 -1.27 0.97 -24.23
C ARG A 16 -2.27 0.71 -25.35
N ASN A 17 -2.26 1.50 -26.42
CA ASN A 17 -3.19 1.38 -27.55
C ASN A 17 -2.84 0.23 -28.50
N ALA A 18 -1.55 -0.10 -28.63
CA ALA A 18 -1.09 -1.22 -29.47
C ALA A 18 -1.32 -2.61 -28.86
N MET A 19 -1.61 -2.69 -27.55
CA MET A 19 -1.78 -3.95 -26.85
C MET A 19 -3.16 -4.57 -27.06
N SER A 20 -3.16 -5.89 -27.28
CA SER A 20 -4.37 -6.69 -27.35
C SER A 20 -5.20 -6.59 -26.06
N ASP A 21 -6.51 -6.66 -26.22
CA ASP A 21 -7.49 -6.67 -25.14
C ASP A 21 -7.22 -7.78 -24.09
N SER A 22 -6.56 -8.86 -24.49
CA SER A 22 -6.10 -9.94 -23.61
C SER A 22 -5.04 -9.52 -22.57
N THR A 23 -4.48 -8.32 -22.72
CA THR A 23 -3.43 -7.76 -21.86
C THR A 23 -3.98 -7.11 -20.59
N PHE A 24 -5.28 -6.81 -20.58
CA PHE A 24 -5.95 -6.16 -19.46
C PHE A 24 -6.79 -7.18 -18.70
N ALA A 25 -6.88 -7.03 -17.37
CA ALA A 25 -7.81 -7.82 -16.59
C ALA A 25 -9.25 -7.47 -16.98
N PHE A 26 -9.53 -6.19 -17.21
CA PHE A 26 -10.81 -5.66 -17.68
C PHE A 26 -10.67 -5.02 -19.07
N PRO A 27 -10.82 -5.80 -20.17
CA PRO A 27 -10.57 -5.32 -21.53
C PRO A 27 -11.47 -4.15 -21.93
N ARG A 28 -12.77 -4.23 -21.63
CA ARG A 28 -13.75 -3.17 -21.92
C ARG A 28 -13.37 -1.84 -21.26
N LEU A 29 -12.79 -1.90 -20.06
CA LEU A 29 -12.38 -0.72 -19.30
C LEU A 29 -10.92 -0.33 -19.56
N ARG A 30 -10.15 -1.17 -20.28
CA ARG A 30 -8.68 -1.11 -20.40
C ARG A 30 -7.98 -0.85 -19.06
N LYS A 31 -8.54 -1.41 -17.97
CA LYS A 31 -8.04 -1.27 -16.59
C LYS A 31 -7.24 -2.50 -16.20
N GLU A 32 -6.29 -2.28 -15.28
CA GLU A 32 -5.42 -3.32 -14.72
C GLU A 32 -4.63 -4.08 -15.81
N PRO A 33 -3.64 -3.44 -16.45
CA PRO A 33 -2.72 -4.13 -17.35
C PRO A 33 -2.02 -5.27 -16.60
N LEU A 34 -1.69 -6.36 -17.29
CA LEU A 34 -1.12 -7.60 -16.73
C LEU A 34 0.23 -7.97 -17.38
N ASN A 35 1.01 -6.96 -17.78
CA ASN A 35 2.24 -7.13 -18.56
C ASN A 35 3.45 -7.62 -17.77
N ASP A 36 3.50 -7.31 -16.48
CA ASP A 36 4.60 -7.69 -15.60
C ASP A 36 4.09 -8.05 -14.20
N ALA A 37 5.00 -8.55 -13.36
CA ALA A 37 4.68 -8.97 -12.00
C ALA A 37 4.14 -7.81 -11.13
N SER A 38 4.65 -6.59 -11.29
CA SER A 38 4.21 -5.42 -10.52
C SER A 38 2.78 -5.04 -10.88
N HIS A 39 2.49 -5.03 -12.18
CA HIS A 39 1.17 -4.83 -12.75
C HIS A 39 0.16 -5.88 -12.25
N VAL A 40 0.54 -7.17 -12.24
CA VAL A 40 -0.31 -8.24 -11.72
C VAL A 40 -0.59 -8.07 -10.22
N ARG A 41 0.41 -7.74 -9.40
CA ARG A 41 0.22 -7.49 -7.96
C ARG A 41 -0.69 -6.29 -7.71
N ASN A 42 -0.54 -5.21 -8.48
CA ASN A 42 -1.42 -4.04 -8.40
C ASN A 42 -2.86 -4.41 -8.80
N ALA A 43 -3.03 -5.19 -9.86
CA ALA A 43 -4.34 -5.67 -10.30
C ALA A 43 -5.04 -6.50 -9.23
N ILE A 44 -4.31 -7.38 -8.53
CA ILE A 44 -4.82 -8.15 -7.38
C ILE A 44 -5.24 -7.22 -6.25
N ALA A 45 -4.38 -6.25 -5.89
CA ALA A 45 -4.58 -5.37 -4.75
C ALA A 45 -5.72 -4.36 -4.94
N ARG A 46 -6.06 -4.00 -6.18
CA ARG A 46 -7.06 -2.97 -6.52
C ARG A 46 -8.29 -3.53 -7.21
N PHE A 47 -8.40 -4.86 -7.28
CA PHE A 47 -9.47 -5.56 -7.98
C PHE A 47 -10.88 -5.13 -7.52
N ASP A 48 -11.05 -4.81 -6.24
CA ASP A 48 -12.30 -4.35 -5.63
C ASP A 48 -12.66 -2.90 -6.04
N GLN A 49 -11.68 -2.08 -6.41
CA GLN A 49 -11.86 -0.67 -6.80
C GLN A 49 -12.53 -0.51 -8.17
N VAL A 50 -12.53 -1.55 -9.02
CA VAL A 50 -13.17 -1.53 -10.33
C VAL A 50 -14.68 -1.77 -10.18
N ARG A 51 -15.42 -0.71 -9.84
CA ARG A 51 -16.88 -0.78 -9.55
C ARG A 51 -17.75 -0.92 -10.80
N ASP A 52 -17.22 -0.56 -11.97
CA ASP A 52 -17.97 -0.51 -13.24
C ASP A 52 -18.03 -1.88 -13.96
N ALA A 53 -17.52 -2.94 -13.33
CA ALA A 53 -17.47 -4.29 -13.88
C ALA A 53 -18.56 -5.19 -13.28
N SER A 54 -19.22 -5.96 -14.14
CA SER A 54 -20.17 -6.99 -13.73
C SER A 54 -19.49 -8.17 -13.05
N ASP A 55 -20.24 -9.00 -12.34
CA ASP A 55 -19.71 -10.18 -11.66
C ASP A 55 -19.10 -11.19 -12.65
N GLU A 56 -19.66 -11.29 -13.86
CA GLU A 56 -19.11 -12.09 -14.96
C GLU A 56 -17.77 -11.53 -15.44
N GLU A 57 -17.69 -10.21 -15.66
CA GLU A 57 -16.45 -9.53 -16.02
C GLU A 57 -15.38 -9.70 -14.95
N ARG A 58 -15.76 -9.67 -13.67
CA ARG A 58 -14.85 -9.94 -12.54
C ARG A 58 -14.37 -11.39 -12.54
N ALA A 59 -15.26 -12.35 -12.81
CA ALA A 59 -14.86 -13.76 -12.89
C ALA A 59 -13.90 -14.03 -14.06
N GLU A 60 -14.07 -13.35 -15.19
CA GLU A 60 -13.12 -13.40 -16.30
C GLU A 60 -11.80 -12.71 -15.98
N ALA A 61 -11.85 -11.51 -15.39
CA ALA A 61 -10.69 -10.75 -14.99
C ALA A 61 -9.81 -11.55 -14.01
N PHE A 62 -10.44 -12.23 -13.05
CA PHE A 62 -9.76 -13.15 -12.12
C PHE A 62 -9.03 -14.27 -12.86
N ARG A 63 -9.66 -14.89 -13.87
CA ARG A 63 -9.02 -15.93 -14.70
C ARG A 63 -7.81 -15.38 -15.46
N ARG A 64 -7.89 -14.17 -16.01
CA ARG A 64 -6.77 -13.49 -16.69
C ARG A 64 -5.64 -13.17 -15.71
N ILE A 65 -5.95 -12.63 -14.54
CA ILE A 65 -4.98 -12.34 -13.47
C ILE A 65 -4.27 -13.61 -13.02
N LYS A 66 -4.99 -14.72 -12.78
CA LYS A 66 -4.40 -16.01 -12.40
C LYS A 66 -3.41 -16.54 -13.45
N ARG A 67 -3.75 -16.41 -14.74
CA ARG A 67 -2.86 -16.79 -15.84
C ARG A 67 -1.62 -15.91 -15.87
N ALA A 68 -1.78 -14.59 -15.73
CA ALA A 68 -0.66 -13.64 -15.70
C ALA A 68 0.23 -13.85 -14.46
N ALA A 69 -0.34 -14.09 -13.29
CA ALA A 69 0.37 -14.41 -12.07
C ALA A 69 1.27 -15.64 -12.23
N LYS A 70 0.73 -16.72 -12.82
CA LYS A 70 1.52 -17.92 -13.15
C LYS A 70 2.67 -17.62 -14.12
N ARG A 71 2.43 -16.76 -15.13
CA ARG A 71 3.46 -16.38 -16.12
C ARG A 71 4.57 -15.53 -15.52
N HIS A 72 4.24 -14.64 -14.60
CA HIS A 72 5.17 -13.67 -14.01
C HIS A 72 5.71 -14.08 -12.63
N GLY A 73 5.38 -15.27 -12.14
CA GLY A 73 5.85 -15.77 -10.85
C GLY A 73 5.28 -15.00 -9.64
N VAL A 74 4.04 -14.49 -9.76
CA VAL A 74 3.33 -13.86 -8.64
C VAL A 74 2.54 -14.93 -7.93
N GLU A 75 2.78 -15.08 -6.63
CA GLU A 75 2.00 -15.97 -5.77
C GLU A 75 0.61 -15.39 -5.51
N MET A 76 -0.41 -16.21 -5.69
CA MET A 76 -1.82 -15.87 -5.45
C MET A 76 -2.41 -16.97 -4.57
N THR A 77 -2.95 -16.59 -3.43
CA THR A 77 -3.54 -17.54 -2.44
C THR A 77 -5.07 -17.60 -2.56
N GLU A 78 -5.63 -16.61 -3.26
CA GLU A 78 -7.04 -16.39 -3.46
C GLU A 78 -7.63 -17.41 -4.43
N THR A 79 -8.77 -17.99 -4.06
CA THR A 79 -9.43 -19.03 -4.85
C THR A 79 -10.57 -18.48 -5.70
N ARG A 80 -11.16 -17.34 -5.31
CA ARG A 80 -12.28 -16.69 -5.99
C ARG A 80 -12.01 -15.19 -6.18
N TRP A 81 -12.72 -14.59 -7.15
CA TRP A 81 -12.58 -13.15 -7.41
C TRP A 81 -13.02 -12.28 -6.23
N GLN A 82 -13.96 -12.76 -5.41
CA GLN A 82 -14.41 -12.07 -4.20
C GLN A 82 -13.34 -11.96 -3.11
N ASP A 83 -12.26 -12.75 -3.22
CA ASP A 83 -11.17 -12.74 -2.25
C ASP A 83 -10.08 -11.72 -2.63
N LEU A 84 -10.05 -11.27 -3.89
CA LEU A 84 -9.13 -10.23 -4.34
C LEU A 84 -9.51 -8.83 -3.82
N GLY A 85 -8.51 -7.97 -3.62
CA GLY A 85 -8.69 -6.56 -3.27
C GLY A 85 -9.21 -6.31 -1.85
N LYS A 86 -9.58 -7.33 -1.09
CA LYS A 86 -9.96 -7.16 0.31
C LYS A 86 -8.72 -6.70 1.09
N PRO A 87 -8.78 -5.60 1.86
CA PRO A 87 -7.72 -5.27 2.77
C PRO A 87 -7.62 -6.43 3.77
N THR A 88 -6.56 -7.21 3.69
CA THR A 88 -6.27 -8.23 4.70
C THR A 88 -6.29 -7.51 6.05
N ALA A 89 -6.93 -8.09 7.06
CA ALA A 89 -7.12 -7.48 8.38
C ALA A 89 -5.81 -7.24 9.16
N THR A 90 -4.66 -7.22 8.48
CA THR A 90 -3.48 -6.50 8.94
C THR A 90 -3.86 -5.07 9.27
N LYS A 91 -3.57 -4.66 10.51
CA LYS A 91 -3.88 -3.34 11.09
C LYS A 91 -3.76 -2.26 10.02
N LYS A 92 -4.85 -1.50 9.80
CA LYS A 92 -4.86 -0.38 8.85
C LYS A 92 -3.64 0.48 9.14
N SER A 93 -3.01 1.04 8.10
CA SER A 93 -1.85 1.90 8.28
C SER A 93 -2.11 3.05 9.28
N SER A 94 -3.37 3.49 9.39
CA SER A 94 -3.85 4.47 10.38
C SER A 94 -3.80 3.97 11.83
N ASP A 95 -3.93 2.66 12.06
CA ASP A 95 -3.91 2.04 13.39
C ASP A 95 -2.49 1.70 13.85
N LYS A 96 -1.51 1.71 12.95
CA LYS A 96 -0.10 1.55 13.31
C LYS A 96 0.41 2.85 13.93
N PRO A 97 1.11 2.80 15.08
CA PRO A 97 1.78 3.97 15.62
C PRO A 97 2.70 4.57 14.56
N ARG A 98 2.50 5.85 14.24
CA ARG A 98 3.30 6.59 13.26
C ARG A 98 4.79 6.37 13.57
N THR A 99 5.54 5.79 12.63
CA THR A 99 6.99 5.72 12.75
C THR A 99 7.57 7.07 12.33
N PRO A 100 8.35 7.76 13.18
CA PRO A 100 8.95 9.04 12.82
C PRO A 100 9.95 8.87 11.67
N THR A 101 9.96 9.85 10.76
CA THR A 101 10.94 9.92 9.66
C THR A 101 12.36 10.04 10.23
N LYS A 102 13.39 9.81 9.40
CA LYS A 102 14.80 9.91 9.83
C LYS A 102 15.11 11.29 10.43
N SER A 103 14.60 12.37 9.82
CA SER A 103 14.77 13.74 10.31
C SER A 103 14.09 13.95 11.65
N GLN A 104 12.83 13.49 11.81
CA GLN A 104 12.10 13.58 13.08
C GLN A 104 12.75 12.77 14.20
N ARG A 105 13.46 11.69 13.86
CA ARG A 105 14.19 10.86 14.82
C ARG A 105 15.42 11.58 15.39
N ASN A 106 16.10 12.36 14.55
CA ASN A 106 17.31 13.09 14.91
C ASN A 106 17.03 14.50 15.47
N GLN A 107 15.76 14.93 15.53
CA GLN A 107 15.39 16.18 16.18
C GLN A 107 15.55 16.09 17.70
N PRO A 108 15.94 17.20 18.37
CA PRO A 108 15.99 17.26 19.82
C PRO A 108 14.59 17.01 20.41
N ARG A 109 14.53 16.35 21.57
CA ARG A 109 13.26 15.92 22.19
C ARG A 109 12.29 17.08 22.47
N SER A 110 12.80 18.29 22.65
CA SER A 110 12.01 19.54 22.82
C SER A 110 11.17 19.88 21.59
N GLU A 111 11.68 19.62 20.39
CA GLU A 111 11.03 19.94 19.12
C GLU A 111 10.06 18.84 18.65
N ARG A 112 10.13 17.65 19.25
CA ARG A 112 9.27 16.52 18.88
C ARG A 112 7.80 16.75 19.21
N SER A 113 6.91 16.13 18.43
CA SER A 113 5.48 16.14 18.74
C SER A 113 5.19 15.37 20.03
N ARG A 114 4.12 15.74 20.73
CA ARG A 114 3.60 14.98 21.88
C ARG A 114 3.37 13.52 21.51
N ASP A 115 2.85 13.23 20.32
CA ASP A 115 2.64 11.85 19.84
C ASP A 115 3.95 11.07 19.69
N ASP A 116 5.02 11.71 19.22
CA ASP A 116 6.32 11.07 19.07
C ASP A 116 6.94 10.75 20.43
N LEU A 117 6.80 11.67 21.38
CA LEU A 117 7.23 11.48 22.76
C LEU A 117 6.38 10.41 23.46
N TYR A 118 5.07 10.37 23.20
CA TYR A 118 4.16 9.35 23.69
C TYR A 118 4.51 7.96 23.12
N ALA A 119 4.81 7.87 21.82
CA ALA A 119 5.22 6.64 21.17
C ALA A 119 6.58 6.15 21.71
N GLU A 120 7.54 7.04 21.92
CA GLU A 120 8.83 6.69 22.54
C GLU A 120 8.65 6.25 23.99
N ALA A 121 7.83 6.96 24.78
CA ALA A 121 7.49 6.58 26.16
C ALA A 121 6.79 5.22 26.24
N LYS A 122 5.91 4.90 25.28
CA LYS A 122 5.28 3.58 25.14
C LYS A 122 6.32 2.50 24.85
N ARG A 123 7.27 2.75 23.95
CA ARG A 123 8.37 1.82 23.65
C ARG A 123 9.31 1.59 24.85
N ARG A 124 9.55 2.62 25.67
CA ARG A 124 10.34 2.54 26.90
C ARG A 124 9.55 2.10 28.14
N ASN A 125 8.29 1.73 27.95
CA ASN A 125 7.37 1.26 28.97
C ASN A 125 7.25 2.21 30.17
N ILE A 126 7.15 3.53 29.90
CA ILE A 126 6.95 4.55 30.92
C ILE A 126 5.50 4.50 31.42
N GLN A 127 5.35 4.34 32.73
CA GLN A 127 4.06 4.34 33.43
C GLN A 127 3.49 5.77 33.50
N GLY A 128 2.17 5.93 33.48
CA GLY A 128 1.54 7.26 33.53
C GLY A 128 1.70 8.13 32.27
N ARG A 129 2.36 7.64 31.21
CA ARG A 129 2.55 8.35 29.92
C ARG A 129 1.28 8.95 29.29
N SER A 130 0.10 8.38 29.58
CA SER A 130 -1.18 8.85 29.03
C SER A 130 -1.70 10.11 29.71
N THR A 131 -1.31 10.38 30.96
CA THR A 131 -1.70 11.58 31.71
C THR A 131 -0.65 12.69 31.63
N MET A 132 0.59 12.35 31.26
CA MET A 132 1.71 13.29 31.16
C MET A 132 1.53 14.37 30.08
N THR A 133 1.99 15.59 30.34
CA THR A 133 2.09 16.65 29.32
C THR A 133 3.27 16.39 28.36
N LYS A 134 3.38 17.16 27.26
CA LYS A 134 4.56 17.08 26.37
C LYS A 134 5.87 17.28 27.15
N ALA A 135 5.88 18.24 28.08
CA ALA A 135 7.03 18.51 28.94
C ALA A 135 7.32 17.36 29.90
N ASP A 136 6.30 16.75 30.48
CA ASP A 136 6.46 15.61 31.39
C ASP A 136 6.96 14.37 30.65
N LEU A 137 6.50 14.14 29.42
CA LEU A 137 7.02 13.07 28.57
C LEU A 137 8.50 13.28 28.24
N ILE A 138 8.93 14.53 27.96
CA ILE A 138 10.35 14.85 27.74
C ILE A 138 11.17 14.53 28.98
N ARG A 139 10.72 14.98 30.15
CA ARG A 139 11.40 14.73 31.45
C ARG A 139 11.49 13.24 31.76
N ALA A 140 10.38 12.52 31.62
CA ALA A 140 10.33 11.08 31.86
C ALA A 140 11.23 10.27 30.91
N LEU A 141 11.42 10.75 29.67
CA LEU A 141 12.33 10.14 28.69
C LEU A 141 13.81 10.47 28.92
N GLN A 142 14.13 11.50 29.69
CA GLN A 142 15.51 11.86 30.08
C GLN A 142 15.99 11.08 31.29
N SER A 143 15.07 10.69 32.19
CA SER A 143 15.38 10.02 33.46
C SER A 143 15.67 8.51 33.34
N LYS A 144 15.78 7.95 32.13
CA LYS A 144 15.81 6.49 31.88
C LYS A 144 16.75 6.10 30.75
#